data_AF-A0ABD3PRW6-F1
#
_entry.id   AF-A0ABD3PRW6-F1
#
_cell.length_a   1.000
_cell.length_b   1.000
_cell.length_c   1.000
_cell.angle_alpha   90.00
_cell.angle_beta   90.00
_cell.angle_gamma   90.00
#
_symmetry.space_group_name_H-M   'P 1'
#
loop_
_entity.id
_entity.type
_entity.pdbx_description
1 polymer ?
#
loop_
_entity_poly.entity_id
_entity_poly.type
_entity_poly.pdbx_seq_one_letter_code
_entity_poly.pdbx_strand_id
1 'polypeptide(L)'
;MFPKLHMLLLFTSVGIRRVAASRRNPGSAFATAFLTDRKSPLLHSTGWRRTAGPSLVSFMSTDAAAAGEKTEEEMAAIKAAREAKKAEKERLKAEKAAKKAAAAAAEEASNRIHEVTYLSLSDQDSYEPMGDMSTVMSRSRSGREFVNVADIGASESAKITPGSKVWLRGRVNSIRVKGGSCFLVLRQNSFDTIQACYFKDKENPEQSAKMLKYLKSLTVESMIDLEGIVSPAEVRSCSVQDAELVIQRIHSVSNADAMLPFLVEDAARSEREVEESQNTDRPFPRLGQEIRLDHRWLDLRAPANNAIMRIQSAVCQLFRESLYSQGFVEIHTPKLIAGESESGAGVFTTDYFGTTACLAQSPQLYKQMAISADLDRVFEIGPVFRAENSHTRRHLCEFTGLDLEMAINEHYMETLEVVHKMFKHIFEGLETRWARELSVIRTQYESEPVTFTDEPCVIHWPEAMDMLREKGFDMGDGLGDLTGAQELALGAVVKEKYGTDFFMLDKYPSNIRPFYTMPDPADDRFSNSYDMFIRGQEICSGAQRCHDPELVTQIIEKKGIEMGDGLKTYIESFRHGVSPHAGAGIGLERVVFLYLGLDNVRKASMFPRDPNRCTP
;
A
#
# COMPACT_ATOMS: atom_id res chain seq x y z
N MET A 1 -3.21 -8.51 -58.57
CA MET A 1 -2.64 -9.75 -59.17
C MET A 1 -1.68 -10.30 -58.11
N PHE A 2 -1.85 -11.47 -57.46
CA PHE A 2 -2.10 -12.86 -57.90
C PHE A 2 -1.01 -13.45 -58.82
N PRO A 3 -0.72 -14.78 -58.82
CA PRO A 3 -1.41 -15.98 -58.22
C PRO A 3 -1.26 -16.12 -56.68
N LYS A 4 -1.84 -17.07 -55.91
CA LYS A 4 -2.88 -18.12 -56.03
C LYS A 4 -2.70 -19.37 -56.94
N LEU A 5 -2.53 -20.56 -56.33
CA LEU A 5 -3.45 -21.73 -56.36
C LEU A 5 -2.97 -22.83 -55.36
N HIS A 6 -3.81 -23.29 -54.40
CA HIS A 6 -4.52 -24.61 -54.30
C HIS A 6 -3.61 -25.85 -54.01
N MET A 7 -3.95 -26.88 -53.21
CA MET A 7 -5.23 -27.53 -52.80
C MET A 7 -5.32 -27.73 -51.24
N LEU A 8 -6.48 -27.81 -50.54
CA LEU A 8 -7.61 -28.79 -50.55
C LEU A 8 -7.20 -30.18 -49.94
N LEU A 9 -7.89 -30.89 -49.02
CA LEU A 9 -9.32 -31.02 -48.65
C LEU A 9 -9.56 -31.58 -47.20
N LEU A 10 -10.74 -31.26 -46.62
CA LEU A 10 -11.68 -32.09 -45.80
C LEU A 10 -11.23 -32.87 -44.52
N PHE A 11 -12.09 -33.31 -43.59
CA PHE A 11 -13.36 -32.86 -42.93
C PHE A 11 -13.97 -34.08 -42.19
N THR A 12 -14.41 -33.95 -40.94
CA THR A 12 -15.51 -34.72 -40.25
C THR A 12 -15.55 -34.20 -38.79
N SER A 13 -16.55 -33.49 -38.25
CA SER A 13 -18.02 -33.56 -38.27
C SER A 13 -18.64 -34.46 -37.19
N VAL A 14 -19.03 -33.87 -36.05
CA VAL A 14 -20.17 -34.31 -35.22
C VAL A 14 -20.91 -33.06 -34.73
N GLY A 15 -22.17 -32.88 -35.15
CA GLY A 15 -23.14 -32.00 -34.47
C GLY A 15 -24.05 -32.86 -33.57
N ILE A 16 -25.22 -32.43 -33.08
CA ILE A 16 -26.07 -31.26 -33.34
C ILE A 16 -26.95 -31.10 -32.07
N ARG A 17 -27.27 -29.87 -31.63
CA ARG A 17 -28.67 -29.38 -31.45
C ARG A 17 -28.74 -27.96 -30.88
N ARG A 18 -29.26 -27.04 -31.70
CA ARG A 18 -29.94 -25.82 -31.24
C ARG A 18 -31.39 -26.15 -30.88
N VAL A 19 -31.94 -25.46 -29.89
CA VAL A 19 -33.38 -25.18 -29.77
C VAL A 19 -33.53 -23.68 -29.55
N ALA A 20 -34.53 -23.06 -30.17
CA ALA A 20 -34.72 -21.60 -30.15
C ALA A 20 -36.02 -21.20 -29.45
N ALA A 21 -35.91 -20.10 -28.68
CA ALA A 21 -36.94 -19.10 -28.36
C ALA A 21 -38.33 -19.53 -27.81
N SER A 22 -38.62 -19.04 -26.60
CA SER A 22 -39.85 -18.26 -26.38
C SER A 22 -39.61 -17.14 -25.35
N ARG A 23 -40.40 -16.06 -25.42
CA ARG A 23 -40.20 -14.80 -24.68
C ARG A 23 -40.82 -14.82 -23.28
N ARG A 24 -40.20 -14.15 -22.30
CA ARG A 24 -40.86 -13.26 -21.31
C ARG A 24 -39.84 -12.37 -20.57
N ASN A 25 -40.30 -11.21 -20.10
CA ASN A 25 -39.48 -10.11 -19.59
C ASN A 25 -39.04 -10.30 -18.12
N PRO A 26 -38.04 -9.54 -17.62
CA PRO A 26 -37.33 -9.83 -16.38
C PRO A 26 -37.99 -9.24 -15.12
N GLY A 27 -37.69 -9.86 -13.98
CA GLY A 27 -38.01 -9.34 -12.65
C GLY A 27 -36.90 -9.67 -11.64
N SER A 28 -36.29 -8.61 -11.10
CA SER A 28 -35.57 -8.54 -9.81
C SER A 28 -34.51 -9.57 -9.40
N ALA A 29 -33.31 -9.02 -9.18
CA ALA A 29 -32.47 -9.21 -7.99
C ALA A 29 -31.66 -10.52 -7.81
N PHE A 30 -30.35 -10.38 -8.04
CA PHE A 30 -29.33 -10.91 -7.13
C PHE A 30 -29.59 -10.42 -5.69
N ALA A 31 -29.69 -11.33 -4.72
CA ALA A 31 -29.30 -11.05 -3.33
C ALA A 31 -28.97 -12.35 -2.57
N THR A 32 -27.72 -12.42 -2.14
CA THR A 32 -27.14 -13.39 -1.20
C THR A 32 -28.02 -13.62 0.03
N ALA A 33 -28.46 -14.86 0.27
CA ALA A 33 -29.13 -15.25 1.50
C ALA A 33 -28.14 -15.82 2.53
N PHE A 34 -27.61 -14.95 3.40
CA PHE A 34 -27.08 -15.40 4.69
C PHE A 34 -28.26 -15.82 5.57
N LEU A 35 -28.45 -17.12 5.77
CA LEU A 35 -29.42 -17.67 6.72
C LEU A 35 -28.69 -18.25 7.93
N THR A 36 -28.64 -17.47 9.01
CA THR A 36 -28.42 -17.97 10.36
C THR A 36 -29.74 -18.48 10.92
N ASP A 37 -29.92 -19.79 11.01
CA ASP A 37 -30.89 -20.36 11.95
C ASP A 37 -30.33 -21.60 12.68
N ARG A 38 -31.01 -21.97 13.76
CA ARG A 38 -30.45 -22.57 14.97
C ARG A 38 -30.65 -24.09 15.05
N LYS A 39 -29.84 -24.69 15.92
CA LYS A 39 -30.07 -25.94 16.68
C LYS A 39 -30.02 -27.28 15.92
N SER A 40 -28.86 -27.91 16.04
CA SER A 40 -28.72 -29.33 16.43
C SER A 40 -29.37 -29.56 17.84
N PRO A 41 -29.75 -30.79 18.27
CA PRO A 41 -29.00 -32.04 18.05
C PRO A 41 -29.78 -33.34 17.78
N LEU A 42 -29.11 -34.27 17.10
CA LEU A 42 -29.35 -35.72 17.18
C LEU A 42 -28.00 -36.44 17.17
N LEU A 43 -27.69 -37.20 18.22
CA LEU A 43 -26.66 -38.23 18.23
C LEU A 43 -27.13 -39.42 19.07
N HIS A 44 -26.78 -40.62 18.62
CA HIS A 44 -27.40 -41.87 19.08
C HIS A 44 -26.99 -42.32 20.47
N SER A 45 -27.87 -43.12 21.07
CA SER A 45 -27.63 -43.92 22.27
C SER A 45 -26.76 -45.15 21.99
N THR A 46 -25.92 -45.54 22.95
CA THR A 46 -25.75 -46.90 23.52
C THR A 46 -24.55 -46.93 24.48
N GLY A 47 -24.55 -47.79 25.51
CA GLY A 47 -23.35 -48.09 26.31
C GLY A 47 -23.49 -47.99 27.83
N TRP A 48 -23.99 -49.06 28.46
CA TRP A 48 -24.00 -49.27 29.91
C TRP A 48 -22.59 -49.21 30.58
N ARG A 49 -22.50 -48.63 31.79
CA ARG A 49 -22.37 -49.35 33.10
C ARG A 49 -21.95 -48.39 34.23
N ARG A 50 -22.64 -48.45 35.38
CA ARG A 50 -22.10 -48.07 36.71
C ARG A 50 -22.61 -49.07 37.75
N THR A 51 -21.72 -49.54 38.60
CA THR A 51 -21.97 -50.54 39.65
C THR A 51 -22.25 -49.89 41.02
N ALA A 52 -23.03 -50.61 41.85
CA ALA A 52 -23.27 -50.54 43.30
C ALA A 52 -22.56 -49.45 44.15
N GLY A 53 -23.16 -48.88 45.21
CA GLY A 53 -24.43 -49.13 45.93
C GLY A 53 -24.52 -48.14 47.13
N PRO A 54 -25.16 -48.43 48.27
CA PRO A 54 -26.10 -49.51 48.60
C PRO A 54 -27.53 -49.01 48.92
N SER A 55 -28.42 -49.94 49.21
CA SER A 55 -29.85 -49.73 49.53
C SER A 55 -30.13 -49.21 50.94
N LEU A 56 -31.25 -48.50 51.10
CA LEU A 56 -32.04 -48.56 52.34
C LEU A 56 -33.53 -48.70 51.98
N VAL A 57 -34.07 -49.87 52.31
CA VAL A 57 -35.50 -50.19 52.21
C VAL A 57 -36.15 -49.82 53.55
N SER A 58 -37.34 -49.22 53.54
CA SER A 58 -38.27 -49.39 54.64
C SER A 58 -39.70 -49.56 54.13
N PHE A 59 -40.37 -50.54 54.73
CA PHE A 59 -41.72 -50.99 54.42
C PHE A 59 -42.60 -50.53 55.59
N MET A 60 -43.53 -49.61 55.39
CA MET A 60 -44.63 -49.31 56.33
C MET A 60 -45.87 -49.01 55.48
N SER A 61 -46.84 -49.93 55.41
CA SER A 61 -47.83 -50.25 56.44
C SER A 61 -48.80 -49.09 56.66
N THR A 62 -49.95 -49.18 56.00
CA THR A 62 -51.13 -48.37 56.31
C THR A 62 -51.75 -48.88 57.60
N ASP A 63 -51.58 -48.13 58.70
CA ASP A 63 -52.41 -48.24 59.88
C ASP A 63 -52.87 -46.85 60.35
N ALA A 64 -53.92 -46.83 61.16
CA ALA A 64 -54.83 -45.69 61.25
C ALA A 64 -54.40 -44.55 62.19
N ALA A 65 -55.08 -43.41 61.99
CA ALA A 65 -55.36 -42.34 62.97
C ALA A 65 -54.21 -41.46 63.49
N ALA A 66 -54.21 -40.19 63.06
CA ALA A 66 -54.26 -39.03 63.96
C ALA A 66 -54.53 -37.74 63.16
N ALA A 67 -55.58 -37.00 63.51
CA ALA A 67 -55.73 -35.61 63.07
C ALA A 67 -54.96 -34.71 64.06
N GLY A 68 -53.73 -34.34 63.71
CA GLY A 68 -52.92 -33.38 64.45
C GLY A 68 -53.00 -31.98 63.83
N GLU A 69 -53.29 -30.96 64.64
CA GLU A 69 -53.19 -29.56 64.21
C GLU A 69 -51.73 -29.21 63.90
N LYS A 70 -51.51 -28.51 62.78
CA LYS A 70 -50.16 -28.04 62.40
C LYS A 70 -49.79 -26.82 63.23
N THR A 71 -48.56 -26.79 63.72
CA THR A 71 -48.05 -25.69 64.54
C THR A 71 -47.97 -24.38 63.75
N GLU A 72 -48.04 -23.24 64.45
CA GLU A 72 -47.98 -21.92 63.81
C GLU A 72 -46.69 -21.72 63.00
N GLU A 73 -45.57 -22.30 63.44
CA GLU A 73 -44.29 -22.24 62.72
C GLU A 73 -44.32 -22.95 61.36
N GLU A 74 -44.96 -24.13 61.25
CA GLU A 74 -45.13 -24.80 59.96
C GLU A 74 -46.03 -24.00 59.01
N MET A 75 -47.10 -23.40 59.54
CA MET A 75 -47.99 -22.52 58.77
C MET A 75 -47.27 -21.25 58.31
N ALA A 76 -46.44 -20.65 59.17
CA ALA A 76 -45.59 -19.50 58.83
C ALA A 76 -44.54 -19.85 57.77
N ALA A 77 -43.87 -20.99 57.88
CA ALA A 77 -42.90 -21.47 56.89
C ALA A 77 -43.56 -21.74 55.52
N ILE A 78 -44.74 -22.36 55.48
CA ILE A 78 -45.52 -22.57 54.25
C ILE A 78 -45.96 -21.23 53.64
N LYS A 79 -46.33 -20.24 54.46
CA LYS A 79 -46.69 -18.90 53.99
C LYS A 79 -45.47 -18.17 53.39
N ALA A 80 -44.33 -18.16 54.10
CA ALA A 80 -43.08 -17.58 53.62
C ALA A 80 -42.60 -18.24 52.31
N ALA A 81 -42.68 -19.56 52.19
CA ALA A 81 -42.36 -20.29 50.96
C ALA A 81 -43.30 -19.92 49.78
N ARG A 82 -44.59 -19.68 50.05
CA ARG A 82 -45.54 -19.19 49.04
C ARG A 82 -45.24 -17.75 48.61
N GLU A 83 -44.88 -16.88 49.56
CA GLU A 83 -44.52 -15.48 49.28
C GLU A 83 -43.20 -15.39 48.50
N ALA A 84 -42.16 -16.16 48.88
CA ALA A 84 -40.92 -16.28 48.12
C ALA A 84 -41.16 -16.77 46.68
N LYS A 85 -42.00 -17.82 46.51
CA LYS A 85 -42.36 -18.34 45.19
C LYS A 85 -43.19 -17.35 44.35
N LYS A 86 -43.97 -16.48 45.00
CA LYS A 86 -44.67 -15.36 44.33
C LYS A 86 -43.68 -14.28 43.90
N ALA A 87 -42.78 -13.85 44.78
CA ALA A 87 -41.74 -12.87 44.48
C ALA A 87 -40.81 -13.33 43.34
N GLU A 88 -40.42 -14.60 43.33
CA GLU A 88 -39.62 -15.18 42.24
C GLU A 88 -40.40 -15.22 40.91
N LYS A 89 -41.69 -15.56 40.94
CA LYS A 89 -42.56 -15.51 39.74
C LYS A 89 -42.71 -14.08 39.22
N GLU A 90 -42.79 -13.09 40.09
CA GLU A 90 -42.84 -11.67 39.74
C GLU A 90 -41.50 -11.18 39.18
N ARG A 91 -40.36 -11.57 39.78
CA ARG A 91 -39.01 -11.32 39.26
C ARG A 91 -38.82 -11.91 37.85
N LEU A 92 -39.18 -13.17 37.64
CA LEU A 92 -39.11 -13.84 36.33
C LEU A 92 -40.05 -13.18 35.29
N LYS A 93 -41.20 -12.64 35.71
CA LYS A 93 -42.09 -11.88 34.84
C LYS A 93 -41.49 -10.51 34.46
N ALA A 94 -40.86 -9.81 35.41
CA ALA A 94 -40.16 -8.56 35.17
C ALA A 94 -38.94 -8.76 34.25
N GLU A 95 -38.13 -9.81 34.48
CA GLU A 95 -36.98 -10.14 33.64
C GLU A 95 -37.40 -10.50 32.20
N LYS A 96 -38.49 -11.26 32.02
CA LYS A 96 -39.08 -11.52 30.69
C LYS A 96 -39.61 -10.25 30.03
N ALA A 97 -40.22 -9.34 30.78
CA ALA A 97 -40.68 -8.06 30.26
C ALA A 97 -39.50 -7.17 29.82
N ALA A 98 -38.44 -7.08 30.63
CA ALA A 98 -37.21 -6.36 30.31
C ALA A 98 -36.51 -6.96 29.07
N LYS A 99 -36.37 -8.30 28.99
CA LYS A 99 -35.84 -8.99 27.80
C LYS A 99 -36.69 -8.75 26.55
N LYS A 100 -38.02 -8.71 26.67
CA LYS A 100 -38.91 -8.38 25.53
C LYS A 100 -38.78 -6.91 25.12
N ALA A 101 -38.68 -5.98 26.06
CA ALA A 101 -38.48 -4.55 25.77
C ALA A 101 -37.10 -4.29 25.13
N ALA A 102 -36.04 -4.92 25.64
CA ALA A 102 -34.72 -4.86 25.04
C ALA A 102 -34.66 -5.49 23.64
N ALA A 103 -35.35 -6.62 23.43
CA ALA A 103 -35.48 -7.23 22.11
C ALA A 103 -36.25 -6.32 21.13
N ALA A 104 -37.37 -5.73 21.55
CA ALA A 104 -38.14 -4.79 20.73
C ALA A 104 -37.34 -3.51 20.41
N ALA A 105 -36.58 -2.97 21.37
CA ALA A 105 -35.70 -1.83 21.13
C ALA A 105 -34.52 -2.17 20.20
N ALA A 106 -33.99 -3.39 20.29
CA ALA A 106 -32.95 -3.89 19.39
C ALA A 106 -33.49 -4.16 17.98
N GLU A 107 -34.73 -4.66 17.86
CA GLU A 107 -35.45 -4.85 16.59
C GLU A 107 -35.79 -3.49 15.95
N GLU A 108 -36.27 -2.51 16.73
CA GLU A 108 -36.50 -1.15 16.26
C GLU A 108 -35.18 -0.47 15.82
N ALA A 109 -34.10 -0.62 16.60
CA ALA A 109 -32.78 -0.14 16.20
C ALA A 109 -32.26 -0.86 14.94
N SER A 110 -32.48 -2.16 14.80
CA SER A 110 -32.11 -2.93 13.61
C SER A 110 -32.90 -2.48 12.38
N ASN A 111 -34.20 -2.21 12.51
CA ASN A 111 -35.04 -1.69 11.43
C ASN A 111 -34.61 -0.27 11.01
N ARG A 112 -34.27 0.61 11.96
CA ARG A 112 -33.67 1.93 11.66
C ARG A 112 -32.32 1.85 10.93
N ILE A 113 -31.58 0.75 11.05
CA ILE A 113 -30.33 0.50 10.30
C ILE A 113 -30.62 0.03 8.86
N HIS A 114 -31.77 -0.62 8.62
CA HIS A 114 -32.15 -1.16 7.31
C HIS A 114 -32.91 -0.16 6.42
N GLU A 115 -33.50 0.89 6.97
CA GLU A 115 -34.03 2.02 6.20
C GLU A 115 -32.92 2.96 5.71
N VAL A 116 -32.01 2.45 4.86
CA VAL A 116 -31.35 3.33 3.88
C VAL A 116 -32.42 3.73 2.89
N THR A 117 -33.07 4.87 3.14
CA THR A 117 -34.07 5.42 2.23
C THR A 117 -33.40 5.67 0.88
N TYR A 118 -33.71 4.81 -0.09
CA TYR A 118 -33.43 5.05 -1.50
C TYR A 118 -34.34 6.19 -1.96
N LEU A 119 -33.99 7.42 -1.56
CA LEU A 119 -34.62 8.62 -2.07
C LEU A 119 -34.59 8.52 -3.58
N SER A 120 -35.77 8.59 -4.18
CA SER A 120 -35.90 8.57 -5.63
C SER A 120 -35.16 9.80 -6.18
N LEU A 121 -34.65 9.72 -7.42
CA LEU A 121 -34.00 10.86 -8.09
C LEU A 121 -34.85 12.15 -8.00
N SER A 122 -36.17 12.01 -8.02
CA SER A 122 -37.16 13.08 -7.86
C SER A 122 -37.16 13.82 -6.52
N ASP A 123 -36.69 13.21 -5.43
CA ASP A 123 -36.70 13.84 -4.09
C ASP A 123 -35.44 14.70 -3.83
N GLN A 124 -34.48 14.74 -4.78
CA GLN A 124 -33.21 15.47 -4.64
C GLN A 124 -33.03 16.62 -5.64
N ASP A 125 -33.92 16.75 -6.62
CA ASP A 125 -33.87 17.82 -7.65
C ASP A 125 -34.57 19.13 -7.21
N SER A 126 -34.96 19.25 -5.93
CA SER A 126 -35.36 20.54 -5.32
C SER A 126 -34.16 21.41 -4.90
N TYR A 127 -32.93 21.00 -5.23
CA TYR A 127 -31.72 21.74 -4.89
C TYR A 127 -31.60 23.04 -5.70
N GLU A 128 -31.23 24.14 -5.03
CA GLU A 128 -30.69 25.30 -5.74
C GLU A 128 -29.49 24.86 -6.61
N PRO A 129 -29.25 25.51 -7.77
CA PRO A 129 -28.16 25.11 -8.67
C PRO A 129 -26.77 25.29 -8.06
N MET A 130 -26.69 25.95 -6.91
CA MET A 130 -25.47 26.13 -6.15
C MET A 130 -25.70 25.94 -4.64
N GLY A 131 -24.62 25.78 -3.88
CA GLY A 131 -24.66 25.80 -2.42
C GLY A 131 -23.90 24.64 -1.78
N ASP A 132 -23.69 24.74 -0.47
CA ASP A 132 -22.94 23.72 0.28
C ASP A 132 -23.82 22.50 0.55
N MET A 133 -23.27 21.31 0.31
CA MET A 133 -23.95 20.05 0.59
C MET A 133 -23.96 19.77 2.10
N SER A 134 -25.03 19.15 2.59
CA SER A 134 -24.98 18.51 3.91
C SER A 134 -23.91 17.42 3.91
N THR A 135 -23.14 17.30 5.00
CA THR A 135 -22.10 16.27 5.17
C THR A 135 -22.57 14.88 4.73
N VAL A 136 -21.80 14.24 3.85
CA VAL A 136 -22.13 12.94 3.26
C VAL A 136 -22.02 11.83 4.30
N MET A 137 -23.16 11.50 4.93
CA MET A 137 -23.29 10.43 5.93
C MET A 137 -24.01 9.18 5.38
N SER A 138 -23.83 8.86 4.09
CA SER A 138 -24.43 7.68 3.42
C SER A 138 -25.95 7.52 3.54
N ARG A 139 -26.68 8.63 3.78
CA ARG A 139 -28.13 8.65 4.05
C ARG A 139 -29.01 8.26 2.85
N SER A 140 -28.49 8.35 1.64
CA SER A 140 -29.20 8.04 0.39
C SER A 140 -28.21 7.81 -0.75
N ARG A 141 -28.70 7.26 -1.87
CA ARG A 141 -27.96 7.15 -3.13
C ARG A 141 -28.69 7.98 -4.18
N SER A 142 -28.05 9.04 -4.67
CA SER A 142 -28.65 10.01 -5.59
C SER A 142 -28.85 9.50 -7.02
N GLY A 143 -28.24 8.37 -7.40
CA GLY A 143 -28.23 7.87 -8.78
C GLY A 143 -27.40 8.71 -9.76
N ARG A 144 -26.68 9.74 -9.30
CA ARG A 144 -25.77 10.55 -10.14
C ARG A 144 -24.59 9.70 -10.60
N GLU A 145 -24.39 9.60 -11.91
CA GLU A 145 -23.20 8.97 -12.50
C GLU A 145 -22.07 10.00 -12.58
N PHE A 146 -21.05 9.80 -11.75
CA PHE A 146 -19.83 10.62 -11.77
C PHE A 146 -18.82 10.06 -12.76
N VAL A 147 -18.22 10.93 -13.56
CA VAL A 147 -17.21 10.57 -14.55
C VAL A 147 -15.81 11.02 -14.11
N ASN A 148 -14.77 10.52 -14.79
CA ASN A 148 -13.41 11.01 -14.60
C ASN A 148 -13.08 12.12 -15.61
N VAL A 149 -12.28 13.10 -15.21
CA VAL A 149 -11.73 14.13 -16.09
C VAL A 149 -10.91 13.52 -17.23
N ALA A 150 -10.15 12.45 -16.96
CA ALA A 150 -9.35 11.73 -17.94
C ALA A 150 -10.18 11.03 -19.05
N ASP A 151 -11.49 10.86 -18.86
CA ASP A 151 -12.39 10.24 -19.84
C ASP A 151 -13.01 11.26 -20.82
N ILE A 152 -12.78 12.57 -20.61
CA ILE A 152 -13.34 13.69 -21.37
C ILE A 152 -12.34 14.19 -22.41
N GLY A 153 -12.82 14.47 -23.63
CA GLY A 153 -12.07 15.13 -24.69
C GLY A 153 -12.91 15.33 -25.95
N ALA A 154 -12.38 16.04 -26.93
CA ALA A 154 -13.00 16.25 -28.24
C ALA A 154 -12.50 15.28 -29.34
N SER A 155 -11.41 14.55 -29.08
CA SER A 155 -10.92 13.47 -29.95
C SER A 155 -11.88 12.26 -30.05
N GLU A 156 -11.82 11.51 -31.16
CA GLU A 156 -12.63 10.29 -31.37
C GLU A 156 -12.33 9.16 -30.37
N SER A 157 -11.18 9.22 -29.68
CA SER A 157 -10.80 8.28 -28.63
C SER A 157 -11.34 8.64 -27.24
N ALA A 158 -11.92 9.83 -27.05
CA ALA A 158 -12.52 10.21 -25.78
C ALA A 158 -13.80 9.41 -25.51
N LYS A 159 -13.99 8.95 -24.27
CA LYS A 159 -15.22 8.24 -23.87
C LYS A 159 -16.40 9.19 -23.72
N ILE A 160 -16.13 10.46 -23.45
CA ILE A 160 -17.11 11.51 -23.20
C ILE A 160 -16.79 12.70 -24.11
N THR A 161 -17.62 12.88 -25.12
CA THR A 161 -17.47 13.90 -26.17
C THR A 161 -18.25 15.18 -25.86
N PRO A 162 -17.97 16.31 -26.56
CA PRO A 162 -18.77 17.52 -26.47
C PRO A 162 -20.27 17.29 -26.72
N GLY A 163 -21.10 18.10 -26.05
CA GLY A 163 -22.55 17.94 -25.96
C GLY A 163 -23.02 17.04 -24.81
N SER A 164 -22.15 16.22 -24.23
CA SER A 164 -22.48 15.36 -23.08
C SER A 164 -22.74 16.18 -21.82
N LYS A 165 -23.83 15.87 -21.09
CA LYS A 165 -24.08 16.40 -19.74
C LYS A 165 -23.55 15.40 -18.71
N VAL A 166 -22.65 15.85 -17.82
CA VAL A 166 -21.94 14.97 -16.87
C VAL A 166 -21.88 15.55 -15.46
N TRP A 167 -21.75 14.66 -14.46
CA TRP A 167 -21.35 15.02 -13.10
C TRP A 167 -19.89 14.68 -12.86
N LEU A 168 -19.18 15.59 -12.22
CA LEU A 168 -17.78 15.46 -11.83
C LEU A 168 -17.62 15.80 -10.34
N ARG A 169 -16.73 15.08 -9.65
CA ARG A 169 -16.28 15.42 -8.30
C ARG A 169 -14.79 15.68 -8.31
N GLY A 170 -14.35 16.85 -7.87
CA GLY A 170 -12.93 17.20 -7.89
C GLY A 170 -12.60 18.40 -7.02
N ARG A 171 -11.31 18.74 -6.94
CA ARG A 171 -10.84 19.91 -6.19
C ARG A 171 -10.85 21.16 -7.05
N VAL A 172 -11.18 22.30 -6.45
CA VAL A 172 -10.93 23.62 -7.04
C VAL A 172 -9.42 23.86 -7.05
N ASN A 173 -8.78 23.72 -8.22
CA ASN A 173 -7.34 23.95 -8.37
C ASN A 173 -7.02 25.44 -8.48
N SER A 174 -7.84 26.16 -9.25
CA SER A 174 -7.83 27.61 -9.33
C SER A 174 -9.23 28.10 -9.67
N ILE A 175 -9.53 29.35 -9.31
CA ILE A 175 -10.82 29.97 -9.59
C ILE A 175 -10.66 31.48 -9.81
N ARG A 176 -11.31 32.00 -10.85
CA ARG A 176 -11.22 33.41 -11.24
C ARG A 176 -12.59 33.91 -11.69
N VAL A 177 -13.22 34.73 -10.86
CA VAL A 177 -14.45 35.46 -11.18
C VAL A 177 -14.09 36.85 -11.71
N LYS A 178 -14.50 37.19 -12.94
CA LYS A 178 -14.29 38.50 -13.57
C LYS A 178 -15.56 38.99 -14.24
N GLY A 179 -16.12 40.09 -13.74
CA GLY A 179 -17.34 40.70 -14.27
C GLY A 179 -18.52 39.71 -14.22
N GLY A 180 -19.13 39.45 -15.38
CA GLY A 180 -20.20 38.46 -15.54
C GLY A 180 -19.72 37.04 -15.90
N SER A 181 -18.47 36.67 -15.57
CA SER A 181 -17.91 35.36 -15.93
C SER A 181 -17.08 34.76 -14.78
N CYS A 182 -17.00 33.43 -14.75
CA CYS A 182 -16.13 32.68 -13.86
C CYS A 182 -15.42 31.58 -14.66
N PHE A 183 -14.12 31.42 -14.40
CA PHE A 183 -13.29 30.33 -14.89
C PHE A 183 -12.73 29.58 -13.68
N LEU A 184 -12.96 28.27 -13.63
CA LEU A 184 -12.53 27.38 -12.56
C LEU A 184 -11.74 26.24 -13.20
N VAL A 185 -10.63 25.82 -12.60
CA VAL A 185 -9.95 24.57 -12.98
C VAL A 185 -10.31 23.51 -11.96
N LEU A 186 -10.96 22.44 -12.42
CA LEU A 186 -11.28 21.27 -11.63
C LEU A 186 -10.12 20.28 -11.73
N ARG A 187 -9.62 19.78 -10.60
CA ARG A 187 -8.56 18.76 -10.53
C ARG A 187 -9.06 17.47 -9.89
N GLN A 188 -8.89 16.37 -10.60
CA GLN A 188 -8.94 15.00 -10.08
C GLN A 188 -7.52 14.42 -10.08
N ASN A 189 -7.29 13.38 -9.28
CA ASN A 189 -6.10 12.51 -9.38
C ASN A 189 -4.74 13.23 -9.37
N SER A 190 -4.68 14.43 -8.79
CA SER A 190 -3.54 15.37 -8.78
C SER A 190 -3.07 15.95 -10.12
N PHE A 191 -3.32 15.31 -11.26
CA PHE A 191 -2.89 15.80 -12.57
C PHE A 191 -3.88 15.54 -13.72
N ASP A 192 -5.11 15.14 -13.41
CA ASP A 192 -6.23 15.23 -14.34
C ASP A 192 -6.95 16.57 -14.10
N THR A 193 -6.75 17.55 -14.99
CA THR A 193 -7.36 18.89 -14.93
C THR A 193 -8.20 19.23 -16.16
N ILE A 194 -9.31 19.93 -15.92
CA ILE A 194 -10.21 20.49 -16.95
C ILE A 194 -10.71 21.87 -16.51
N GLN A 195 -10.88 22.77 -17.48
CA GLN A 195 -11.50 24.07 -17.24
C GLN A 195 -13.03 23.92 -17.20
N ALA A 196 -13.66 24.61 -16.25
CA ALA A 196 -15.09 24.80 -16.16
C ALA A 196 -15.41 26.31 -16.17
N CYS A 197 -16.33 26.72 -17.03
CA CYS A 197 -16.71 28.09 -17.25
C CYS A 197 -18.17 28.35 -16.85
N TYR A 198 -18.45 29.53 -16.30
CA TYR A 198 -19.81 30.02 -16.08
C TYR A 198 -19.91 31.45 -16.62
N PHE A 199 -20.95 31.70 -17.43
CA PHE A 199 -21.25 33.01 -17.98
C PHE A 199 -22.62 33.47 -17.47
N LYS A 200 -22.72 34.75 -17.12
CA LYS A 200 -23.97 35.37 -16.67
C LYS A 200 -25.04 35.20 -17.74
N ASP A 201 -26.11 34.52 -17.38
CA ASP A 201 -27.33 34.50 -18.18
C ASP A 201 -28.01 35.89 -18.13
N LYS A 202 -28.50 36.31 -19.29
CA LYS A 202 -29.25 37.55 -19.48
C LYS A 202 -30.74 37.36 -19.20
N GLU A 203 -31.26 36.14 -19.36
CA GLU A 203 -32.67 35.80 -19.15
C GLU A 203 -32.97 35.67 -17.65
N ASN A 204 -32.06 35.05 -16.87
CA ASN A 204 -32.13 35.01 -15.41
C ASN A 204 -30.96 35.76 -14.71
N PRO A 205 -31.01 37.10 -14.66
CA PRO A 205 -29.93 37.91 -14.11
C PRO A 205 -29.79 37.81 -12.58
N GLU A 206 -30.86 37.48 -11.84
CA GLU A 206 -30.82 37.35 -10.38
C GLU A 206 -30.16 36.04 -9.95
N GLN A 207 -30.57 34.91 -10.54
CA GLN A 207 -29.93 33.61 -10.30
C GLN A 207 -28.45 33.65 -10.69
N SER A 208 -28.12 34.28 -11.82
CA SER A 208 -26.73 34.48 -12.25
C SER A 208 -25.91 35.31 -11.28
N ALA A 209 -26.49 36.35 -10.66
CA ALA A 209 -25.81 37.15 -9.65
C ALA A 209 -25.54 36.34 -8.37
N LYS A 210 -26.49 35.49 -7.95
CA LYS A 210 -26.32 34.56 -6.82
C LYS A 210 -25.24 33.51 -7.11
N MET A 211 -25.24 32.92 -8.32
CA MET A 211 -24.23 31.96 -8.77
C MET A 211 -22.82 32.57 -8.79
N LEU A 212 -22.64 33.74 -9.41
CA LEU A 212 -21.34 34.43 -9.43
C LEU A 212 -20.86 34.82 -8.02
N LYS A 213 -21.78 35.14 -7.10
CA LYS A 213 -21.45 35.39 -5.69
C LYS A 213 -20.99 34.10 -4.99
N TYR A 214 -21.67 32.97 -5.21
CA TYR A 214 -21.28 31.67 -4.63
C TYR A 214 -19.95 31.16 -5.17
N LEU A 215 -19.75 31.23 -6.49
CA LEU A 215 -18.47 30.93 -7.13
C LEU A 215 -17.35 31.78 -6.52
N LYS A 216 -17.58 33.07 -6.26
CA LYS A 216 -16.59 33.95 -5.61
C LYS A 216 -16.28 33.58 -4.15
N SER A 217 -17.15 32.83 -3.46
CA SER A 217 -16.89 32.32 -2.10
C SER A 217 -16.18 30.97 -2.04
N LEU A 218 -16.04 30.24 -3.16
CA LEU A 218 -15.31 28.97 -3.18
C LEU A 218 -13.80 29.20 -2.97
N THR A 219 -13.21 28.44 -2.05
CA THR A 219 -11.77 28.44 -1.77
C THR A 219 -11.05 27.36 -2.59
N VAL A 220 -9.77 27.61 -2.90
CA VAL A 220 -8.88 26.63 -3.54
C VAL A 220 -8.72 25.40 -2.63
N GLU A 221 -8.49 24.23 -3.23
CA GLU A 221 -8.49 22.89 -2.62
C GLU A 221 -9.84 22.36 -2.09
N SER A 222 -10.92 23.17 -2.07
CA SER A 222 -12.28 22.70 -1.77
C SER A 222 -12.70 21.57 -2.70
N MET A 223 -13.39 20.56 -2.17
CA MET A 223 -13.97 19.46 -2.95
C MET A 223 -15.38 19.85 -3.39
N ILE A 224 -15.64 19.86 -4.70
CA ILE A 224 -16.93 20.23 -5.29
C ILE A 224 -17.51 19.10 -6.15
N ASP A 225 -18.84 19.04 -6.17
CA ASP A 225 -19.62 18.38 -7.20
C ASP A 225 -19.98 19.41 -8.27
N LEU A 226 -19.81 19.07 -9.54
CA LEU A 226 -20.05 19.95 -10.67
C LEU A 226 -20.87 19.21 -11.73
N GLU A 227 -22.05 19.74 -12.06
CA GLU A 227 -22.83 19.32 -13.22
C GLU A 227 -22.52 20.28 -14.37
N GLY A 228 -22.07 19.76 -15.51
CA GLY A 228 -21.67 20.58 -16.65
C GLY A 228 -22.00 19.93 -17.99
N ILE A 229 -22.03 20.76 -19.03
CA ILE A 229 -22.10 20.31 -20.43
C ILE A 229 -20.70 20.45 -21.02
N VAL A 230 -20.16 19.37 -21.60
CA VAL A 230 -18.86 19.37 -22.27
C VAL A 230 -18.97 20.20 -23.56
N SER A 231 -18.05 21.15 -23.76
CA SER A 231 -17.97 22.03 -24.93
C SER A 231 -16.55 21.96 -25.52
N PRO A 232 -16.36 22.06 -26.85
CA PRO A 232 -15.03 22.17 -27.43
C PRO A 232 -14.39 23.52 -27.05
N ALA A 233 -13.11 23.51 -26.67
CA ALA A 233 -12.33 24.71 -26.34
C ALA A 233 -10.82 24.42 -26.40
N GLU A 234 -9.98 25.44 -26.60
CA GLU A 234 -8.52 25.28 -26.50
C GLU A 234 -8.01 25.80 -25.15
N VAL A 235 -7.60 24.91 -24.25
CA VAL A 235 -7.22 25.22 -22.87
C VAL A 235 -5.86 24.61 -22.49
N ARG A 236 -4.78 25.23 -22.95
CA ARG A 236 -3.39 24.74 -22.77
C ARG A 236 -2.92 24.61 -21.32
N SER A 237 -3.60 25.21 -20.35
CA SER A 237 -3.28 25.14 -18.91
C SER A 237 -3.85 23.91 -18.21
N CYS A 238 -4.63 23.08 -18.91
CA CYS A 238 -5.25 21.87 -18.37
C CYS A 238 -4.68 20.60 -19.04
N SER A 239 -4.93 19.43 -18.44
CA SER A 239 -4.60 18.14 -19.07
C SER A 239 -5.59 17.79 -20.19
N VAL A 240 -6.86 18.15 -20.01
CA VAL A 240 -7.86 18.18 -21.09
C VAL A 240 -7.73 19.53 -21.77
N GLN A 241 -7.15 19.54 -22.98
CA GLN A 241 -6.80 20.77 -23.71
C GLN A 241 -7.77 21.11 -24.84
N ASP A 242 -8.62 20.17 -25.24
CA ASP A 242 -9.53 20.26 -26.39
C ASP A 242 -11.02 20.43 -26.00
N ALA A 243 -11.32 20.43 -24.69
CA ALA A 243 -12.65 20.62 -24.14
C ALA A 243 -12.68 21.39 -22.81
N GLU A 244 -13.80 22.06 -22.55
CA GLU A 244 -14.15 22.67 -21.26
C GLU A 244 -15.58 22.28 -20.83
N LEU A 245 -15.95 22.64 -19.59
CA LEU A 245 -17.27 22.36 -19.03
C LEU A 245 -18.08 23.64 -18.80
N VAL A 246 -19.22 23.77 -19.46
CA VAL A 246 -20.18 24.85 -19.17
C VAL A 246 -20.97 24.48 -17.91
N ILE A 247 -20.71 25.18 -16.80
CA ILE A 247 -21.29 24.88 -15.48
C ILE A 247 -22.82 25.08 -15.51
N GLN A 248 -23.55 24.02 -15.13
CA GLN A 248 -25.00 24.03 -14.93
C GLN A 248 -25.34 24.07 -13.43
N ARG A 249 -24.64 23.26 -12.62
CA ARG A 249 -24.78 23.23 -11.16
C ARG A 249 -23.43 23.03 -10.49
N ILE A 250 -23.25 23.55 -9.28
CA ILE A 250 -22.00 23.42 -8.52
C ILE A 250 -22.25 23.44 -7.01
N HIS A 251 -21.84 22.37 -6.32
CA HIS A 251 -22.09 22.22 -4.89
C HIS A 251 -20.80 21.89 -4.14
N SER A 252 -20.53 22.57 -3.02
CA SER A 252 -19.37 22.22 -2.19
C SER A 252 -19.68 20.97 -1.36
N VAL A 253 -18.86 19.94 -1.53
CA VAL A 253 -18.92 18.68 -0.76
C VAL A 253 -18.12 18.81 0.53
N SER A 254 -17.01 19.56 0.47
CA SER A 254 -16.15 19.88 1.60
C SER A 254 -15.37 21.15 1.28
N ASN A 255 -15.66 22.22 2.01
CA ASN A 255 -14.88 23.44 1.95
C ASN A 255 -13.46 23.21 2.50
N ALA A 256 -12.48 23.85 1.90
CA ALA A 256 -11.13 24.00 2.43
C ALA A 256 -10.97 25.39 3.07
N ASP A 257 -10.08 25.52 4.06
CA ASP A 257 -9.78 26.80 4.68
C ASP A 257 -9.19 27.80 3.67
N ALA A 258 -9.54 29.08 3.82
CA ALA A 258 -9.08 30.13 2.90
C ALA A 258 -7.57 30.41 2.98
N MET A 259 -6.92 30.06 4.11
CA MET A 259 -5.48 30.13 4.28
C MET A 259 -4.92 28.70 4.33
N LEU A 260 -4.26 28.29 3.24
CA LEU A 260 -3.53 27.04 3.17
C LEU A 260 -2.08 27.25 3.67
N PRO A 261 -1.41 26.22 4.23
CA PRO A 261 0.00 26.29 4.63
C PRO A 261 0.96 26.70 3.50
N PHE A 262 0.63 26.29 2.27
CA PHE A 262 1.23 26.72 1.00
C PHE A 262 0.26 26.39 -0.15
N LEU A 263 0.48 26.93 -1.34
CA LEU A 263 -0.31 26.56 -2.52
C LEU A 263 0.24 25.28 -3.16
N VAL A 264 -0.64 24.41 -3.65
CA VAL A 264 -0.23 23.21 -4.42
C VAL A 264 0.53 23.60 -5.68
N GLU A 265 0.24 24.77 -6.25
CA GLU A 265 1.00 25.35 -7.37
C GLU A 265 2.46 25.64 -6.98
N ASP A 266 2.72 26.26 -5.82
CA ASP A 266 4.08 26.52 -5.34
C ASP A 266 4.86 25.22 -5.10
N ALA A 267 4.18 24.17 -4.64
CA ALA A 267 4.76 22.83 -4.44
C ALA A 267 4.96 22.03 -5.75
N ALA A 268 4.35 22.45 -6.85
CA ALA A 268 4.43 21.80 -8.17
C ALA A 268 5.51 22.39 -9.08
N ARG A 269 6.04 23.59 -8.78
CA ARG A 269 7.13 24.21 -9.56
C ARG A 269 8.44 23.46 -9.38
N SER A 270 9.22 23.37 -10.44
CA SER A 270 10.61 22.92 -10.41
C SER A 270 11.53 23.97 -9.76
N GLU A 271 12.68 23.53 -9.22
CA GLU A 271 13.68 24.47 -8.71
C GLU A 271 14.20 25.42 -9.81
N ARG A 272 14.24 24.94 -11.05
CA ARG A 272 14.59 25.74 -12.23
C ARG A 272 13.61 26.89 -12.46
N GLU A 273 12.30 26.63 -12.45
CA GLU A 273 11.29 27.70 -12.58
C GLU A 273 11.37 28.71 -11.42
N VAL A 274 11.64 28.21 -10.20
CA VAL A 274 11.84 29.07 -9.03
C VAL A 274 13.06 29.96 -9.24
N GLU A 275 14.19 29.43 -9.69
CA GLU A 275 15.43 30.18 -9.96
C GLU A 275 15.29 31.17 -11.12
N GLU A 276 14.71 30.76 -12.25
CA GLU A 276 14.42 31.64 -13.39
C GLU A 276 13.50 32.82 -12.97
N SER A 277 12.55 32.59 -12.05
CA SER A 277 11.65 33.63 -11.55
C SER A 277 12.29 34.66 -10.62
N GLN A 278 13.44 34.37 -9.98
CA GLN A 278 14.04 35.28 -8.98
C GLN A 278 14.44 36.64 -9.55
N ASN A 279 14.67 36.72 -10.87
CA ASN A 279 15.04 37.94 -11.57
C ASN A 279 13.83 38.71 -12.15
N THR A 280 12.60 38.35 -11.76
CA THR A 280 11.35 38.98 -12.25
C THR A 280 10.72 39.88 -11.19
N ASP A 281 9.78 40.75 -11.60
CA ASP A 281 8.99 41.61 -10.69
C ASP A 281 8.16 40.83 -9.65
N ARG A 282 8.03 39.51 -9.80
CA ARG A 282 7.21 38.62 -8.95
C ARG A 282 7.91 37.26 -8.79
N PRO A 283 8.97 37.18 -7.97
CA PRO A 283 9.68 35.93 -7.74
C PRO A 283 8.77 34.88 -7.10
N PHE A 284 8.90 33.63 -7.53
CA PHE A 284 8.18 32.52 -6.92
C PHE A 284 8.81 32.13 -5.57
N PRO A 285 7.99 31.76 -4.57
CA PRO A 285 8.51 31.30 -3.28
C PRO A 285 9.16 29.92 -3.41
N ARG A 286 10.34 29.74 -2.81
CA ARG A 286 10.97 28.43 -2.61
C ARG A 286 10.39 27.78 -1.34
N LEU A 287 9.70 26.66 -1.47
CA LEU A 287 9.16 25.91 -0.33
C LEU A 287 10.23 25.00 0.29
N GLY A 288 10.57 25.24 1.56
CA GLY A 288 11.48 24.39 2.32
C GLY A 288 10.96 22.96 2.48
N GLN A 289 11.87 21.99 2.63
CA GLN A 289 11.48 20.58 2.76
C GLN A 289 10.61 20.30 4.00
N GLU A 290 10.93 20.90 5.15
CA GLU A 290 10.22 20.64 6.40
C GLU A 290 8.73 21.02 6.32
N ILE A 291 8.37 22.23 5.85
CA ILE A 291 6.96 22.64 5.75
C ILE A 291 6.14 21.73 4.80
N ARG A 292 6.78 21.19 3.76
CA ARG A 292 6.18 20.23 2.82
C ARG A 292 5.93 18.87 3.48
N LEU A 293 6.85 18.40 4.31
CA LEU A 293 6.71 17.15 5.07
C LEU A 293 5.74 17.29 6.25
N ASP A 294 5.70 18.44 6.92
CA ASP A 294 4.74 18.71 8.02
C ASP A 294 3.29 18.71 7.54
N HIS A 295 3.06 19.10 6.28
CA HIS A 295 1.74 19.11 5.62
C HIS A 295 1.70 18.14 4.43
N ARG A 296 2.29 16.94 4.59
CA ARG A 296 2.52 15.98 3.50
C ARG A 296 1.26 15.60 2.72
N TRP A 297 0.07 15.61 3.33
CA TRP A 297 -1.22 15.36 2.67
C TRP A 297 -1.65 16.45 1.66
N LEU A 298 -1.03 17.63 1.71
CA LEU A 298 -1.19 18.72 0.75
C LEU A 298 -0.08 18.67 -0.31
N ASP A 299 1.16 18.40 0.12
CA ASP A 299 2.32 18.23 -0.77
C ASP A 299 2.15 17.04 -1.74
N LEU A 300 1.57 15.92 -1.29
CA LEU A 300 1.23 14.75 -2.12
C LEU A 300 0.07 15.01 -3.11
N ARG A 301 -0.50 16.22 -3.12
CA ARG A 301 -1.45 16.67 -4.16
C ARG A 301 -0.76 17.33 -5.35
N ALA A 302 0.50 17.72 -5.23
CA ALA A 302 1.27 18.22 -6.37
C ALA A 302 1.44 17.10 -7.42
N PRO A 303 1.35 17.41 -8.73
CA PRO A 303 1.41 16.43 -9.82
C PRO A 303 2.54 15.40 -9.70
N ALA A 304 3.81 15.86 -9.66
CA ALA A 304 4.97 14.97 -9.61
C ALA A 304 4.99 14.13 -8.33
N ASN A 305 4.76 14.74 -7.16
CA ASN A 305 4.72 14.02 -5.88
C ASN A 305 3.68 12.90 -5.86
N ASN A 306 2.48 13.14 -6.42
CA ASN A 306 1.47 12.09 -6.53
C ASN A 306 1.93 10.97 -7.46
N ALA A 307 2.51 11.33 -8.60
CA ALA A 307 3.06 10.39 -9.56
C ALA A 307 4.24 9.57 -8.98
N ILE A 308 5.12 10.14 -8.15
CA ILE A 308 6.19 9.40 -7.45
C ILE A 308 5.60 8.28 -6.59
N MET A 309 4.51 8.52 -5.84
CA MET A 309 3.86 7.47 -5.05
C MET A 309 3.21 6.38 -5.92
N ARG A 310 2.73 6.73 -7.13
CA ARG A 310 2.26 5.75 -8.11
C ARG A 310 3.40 4.90 -8.68
N ILE A 311 4.55 5.51 -8.99
CA ILE A 311 5.77 4.81 -9.41
C ILE A 311 6.28 3.90 -8.30
N GLN A 312 6.24 4.32 -7.03
CA GLN A 312 6.58 3.46 -5.89
C GLN A 312 5.68 2.22 -5.82
N SER A 313 4.36 2.40 -5.97
CA SER A 313 3.41 1.28 -6.07
C SER A 313 3.69 0.38 -7.28
N ALA A 314 4.04 0.96 -8.43
CA ALA A 314 4.39 0.25 -9.66
C ALA A 314 5.65 -0.60 -9.51
N VAL A 315 6.69 -0.11 -8.81
CA VAL A 315 7.90 -0.88 -8.49
C VAL A 315 7.53 -2.13 -7.66
N CYS A 316 6.71 -1.99 -6.62
CA CYS A 316 6.22 -3.13 -5.84
C CYS A 316 5.40 -4.12 -6.68
N GLN A 317 4.58 -3.64 -7.62
CA GLN A 317 3.82 -4.49 -8.54
C GLN A 317 4.75 -5.26 -9.49
N LEU A 318 5.70 -4.58 -10.14
CA LEU A 318 6.66 -5.16 -11.07
C LEU A 318 7.61 -6.15 -10.40
N PHE A 319 8.06 -5.86 -9.18
CA PHE A 319 8.85 -6.78 -8.34
C PHE A 319 8.08 -8.09 -8.11
N ARG A 320 6.82 -8.01 -7.66
CA ARG A 320 5.95 -9.18 -7.49
C ARG A 320 5.73 -9.92 -8.80
N GLU A 321 5.35 -9.23 -9.88
CA GLU A 321 5.09 -9.84 -11.19
C GLU A 321 6.32 -10.62 -11.70
N SER A 322 7.52 -10.04 -11.57
CA SER A 322 8.77 -10.72 -11.95
C SER A 322 9.05 -11.94 -11.09
N LEU A 323 9.00 -11.84 -9.75
CA LEU A 323 9.33 -12.96 -8.87
C LEU A 323 8.28 -14.08 -8.91
N TYR A 324 6.99 -13.76 -9.03
CA TYR A 324 5.95 -14.76 -9.28
C TYR A 324 6.17 -15.50 -10.60
N SER A 325 6.60 -14.81 -11.68
CA SER A 325 6.96 -15.47 -12.94
C SER A 325 8.18 -16.41 -12.84
N GLN A 326 8.97 -16.26 -11.78
CA GLN A 326 10.16 -17.05 -11.47
C GLN A 326 9.92 -18.07 -10.34
N GLY A 327 8.66 -18.30 -9.96
CA GLY A 327 8.27 -19.35 -9.01
C GLY A 327 8.50 -19.00 -7.53
N PHE A 328 8.68 -17.73 -7.17
CA PHE A 328 8.82 -17.32 -5.77
C PHE A 328 7.47 -17.26 -5.03
N VAL A 329 7.53 -17.43 -3.71
CA VAL A 329 6.40 -17.33 -2.77
C VAL A 329 6.54 -16.07 -1.89
N GLU A 330 5.46 -15.28 -1.77
CA GLU A 330 5.41 -14.11 -0.88
C GLU A 330 5.22 -14.56 0.59
N ILE A 331 6.22 -14.30 1.43
CA ILE A 331 6.21 -14.61 2.87
C ILE A 331 6.00 -13.34 3.71
N HIS A 332 5.53 -13.52 4.94
CA HIS A 332 5.27 -12.43 5.88
C HIS A 332 5.91 -12.78 7.22
N THR A 333 6.94 -12.03 7.62
CA THR A 333 7.79 -12.35 8.78
C THR A 333 7.54 -11.38 9.95
N PRO A 334 7.68 -11.82 11.21
CA PRO A 334 7.44 -10.95 12.36
C PRO A 334 8.49 -9.82 12.41
N LYS A 335 8.03 -8.62 12.78
CA LYS A 335 8.89 -7.42 12.92
C LYS A 335 9.27 -7.11 14.37
N LEU A 336 8.74 -7.87 15.32
CA LEU A 336 9.15 -7.86 16.73
C LEU A 336 9.97 -9.13 17.00
N ILE A 337 11.17 -8.96 17.54
CA ILE A 337 12.14 -10.04 17.80
C ILE A 337 12.72 -9.94 19.20
N ALA A 338 13.19 -11.06 19.76
CA ALA A 338 13.63 -11.18 21.16
C ALA A 338 15.10 -10.78 21.41
N GLY A 339 15.67 -9.91 20.56
CA GLY A 339 17.08 -9.50 20.62
C GLY A 339 17.53 -8.79 19.34
N GLU A 340 18.83 -8.56 19.20
CA GLU A 340 19.41 -8.04 17.95
C GLU A 340 19.56 -9.15 16.92
N SER A 341 19.34 -8.83 15.63
CA SER A 341 19.30 -9.84 14.56
C SER A 341 20.60 -10.00 13.77
N GLU A 342 21.44 -8.96 13.65
CA GLU A 342 22.51 -8.97 12.64
C GLU A 342 23.91 -8.50 13.07
N SER A 343 24.06 -7.38 13.80
CA SER A 343 25.33 -6.63 13.71
C SER A 343 25.83 -5.82 14.91
N GLY A 344 25.19 -5.83 16.09
CA GLY A 344 25.60 -4.95 17.20
C GLY A 344 25.36 -3.45 16.93
N ALA A 345 24.69 -3.13 15.83
CA ALA A 345 24.23 -1.80 15.48
C ALA A 345 22.91 -1.50 16.20
N GLY A 346 22.65 -0.23 16.50
CA GLY A 346 21.48 0.20 17.25
C GLY A 346 20.16 -0.40 16.72
N VAL A 347 19.39 -0.99 17.64
CA VAL A 347 18.02 -1.45 17.42
C VAL A 347 17.02 -0.56 18.16
N PHE A 348 15.82 -0.42 17.61
CA PHE A 348 14.70 0.15 18.36
C PHE A 348 14.13 -0.91 19.30
N THR A 349 13.96 -0.57 20.58
CA THR A 349 13.43 -1.46 21.62
C THR A 349 12.06 -0.99 22.11
N THR A 350 11.27 -1.92 22.64
CA THR A 350 9.95 -1.66 23.21
C THR A 350 9.63 -2.64 24.34
N ASP A 351 8.72 -2.26 25.25
CA ASP A 351 8.20 -3.20 26.26
C ASP A 351 7.22 -4.18 25.59
N TYR A 352 7.44 -5.46 25.85
CA TYR A 352 6.63 -6.57 25.41
C TYR A 352 6.20 -7.36 26.65
N PHE A 353 5.21 -6.81 27.36
CA PHE A 353 4.59 -7.42 28.56
C PHE A 353 5.59 -7.70 29.68
N GLY A 354 6.54 -6.79 29.94
CA GLY A 354 7.59 -6.96 30.93
C GLY A 354 8.84 -7.71 30.44
N THR A 355 8.93 -7.98 29.14
CA THR A 355 10.17 -8.41 28.46
C THR A 355 10.53 -7.40 27.38
N THR A 356 11.80 -7.27 27.01
CA THR A 356 12.21 -6.37 25.92
C THR A 356 12.03 -7.05 24.57
N ALA A 357 11.35 -6.40 23.63
CA ALA A 357 11.37 -6.76 22.21
C ALA A 357 12.09 -5.68 21.39
N CYS A 358 12.72 -6.08 20.30
CA CYS A 358 13.39 -5.21 19.35
C CYS A 358 12.62 -5.20 18.02
N LEU A 359 12.70 -4.09 17.27
CA LEU A 359 12.25 -4.07 15.87
C LEU A 359 13.31 -4.69 14.95
N ALA A 360 12.87 -5.59 14.07
CA ALA A 360 13.76 -6.32 13.18
C ALA A 360 14.49 -5.38 12.19
N GLN A 361 15.83 -5.45 12.17
CA GLN A 361 16.63 -4.69 11.21
C GLN A 361 16.47 -5.21 9.77
N SER A 362 16.06 -6.45 9.57
CA SER A 362 15.71 -6.99 8.25
C SER A 362 14.94 -8.31 8.45
N PRO A 363 14.28 -8.85 7.42
CA PRO A 363 13.75 -10.21 7.47
C PRO A 363 14.84 -11.29 7.25
N GLN A 364 16.14 -10.94 7.30
CA GLN A 364 17.23 -11.79 6.82
C GLN A 364 17.34 -13.16 7.50
N LEU A 365 17.14 -13.24 8.82
CA LEU A 365 17.13 -14.54 9.51
C LEU A 365 15.92 -15.38 9.07
N TYR A 366 14.73 -14.77 9.00
CA TYR A 366 13.48 -15.46 8.68
C TYR A 366 13.39 -15.94 7.23
N LYS A 367 13.91 -15.18 6.25
CA LYS A 367 13.91 -15.64 4.85
C LYS A 367 14.85 -16.82 4.62
N GLN A 368 15.95 -16.93 5.36
CA GLN A 368 16.83 -18.11 5.35
C GLN A 368 16.18 -19.31 6.08
N MET A 369 15.51 -19.08 7.21
CA MET A 369 14.70 -20.12 7.87
C MET A 369 13.55 -20.62 6.98
N ALA A 370 13.05 -19.80 6.06
CA ALA A 370 12.07 -20.23 5.06
C ALA A 370 12.68 -21.16 3.99
N ILE A 371 13.92 -20.90 3.52
CA ILE A 371 14.66 -21.86 2.68
C ILE A 371 14.85 -23.20 3.43
N SER A 372 15.21 -23.13 4.71
CA SER A 372 15.31 -24.31 5.60
C SER A 372 13.98 -25.05 5.84
N ALA A 373 12.85 -24.46 5.45
CA ALA A 373 11.51 -25.04 5.55
C ALA A 373 10.96 -25.46 4.16
N ASP A 374 11.84 -25.84 3.24
CA ASP A 374 11.56 -26.26 1.85
C ASP A 374 10.83 -25.22 0.98
N LEU A 375 10.91 -23.92 1.34
CA LEU A 375 10.47 -22.83 0.46
C LEU A 375 11.65 -22.33 -0.37
N ASP A 376 12.03 -23.08 -1.41
CA ASP A 376 13.21 -22.83 -2.26
C ASP A 376 13.36 -21.40 -2.80
N ARG A 377 12.28 -20.63 -2.92
CA ARG A 377 12.26 -19.27 -3.48
C ARG A 377 11.25 -18.41 -2.73
N VAL A 378 11.72 -17.45 -1.95
CA VAL A 378 10.86 -16.57 -1.14
C VAL A 378 11.16 -15.10 -1.35
N PHE A 379 10.12 -14.26 -1.22
CA PHE A 379 10.28 -12.81 -1.13
C PHE A 379 9.35 -12.21 -0.09
N GLU A 380 9.69 -11.02 0.41
CA GLU A 380 8.84 -10.23 1.29
C GLU A 380 8.88 -8.75 0.87
N ILE A 381 7.73 -8.08 0.96
CA ILE A 381 7.64 -6.62 0.92
C ILE A 381 7.12 -6.15 2.28
N GLY A 382 7.95 -5.47 3.06
CA GLY A 382 7.61 -5.10 4.43
C GLY A 382 8.49 -4.01 5.05
N PRO A 383 8.12 -3.50 6.23
CA PRO A 383 8.89 -2.45 6.90
C PRO A 383 10.22 -2.99 7.42
N VAL A 384 11.25 -2.15 7.28
CA VAL A 384 12.64 -2.38 7.66
C VAL A 384 13.11 -1.21 8.51
N PHE A 385 13.81 -1.51 9.62
CA PHE A 385 14.18 -0.51 10.62
C PHE A 385 15.71 -0.31 10.72
N ARG A 386 16.13 0.94 10.92
CA ARG A 386 17.52 1.34 11.17
C ARG A 386 17.53 2.37 12.30
N ALA A 387 18.07 2.03 13.47
CA ALA A 387 18.16 2.98 14.60
C ALA A 387 19.48 3.78 14.62
N GLU A 388 20.20 3.82 13.51
CA GLU A 388 21.36 4.68 13.32
C GLU A 388 20.95 6.15 13.31
N ASN A 389 21.66 6.97 14.10
CA ASN A 389 21.39 8.41 14.20
C ASN A 389 22.00 9.16 12.99
N SER A 390 21.43 8.95 11.81
CA SER A 390 21.99 9.39 10.52
C SER A 390 21.08 10.36 9.76
N HIS A 391 21.45 11.64 9.71
CA HIS A 391 20.64 12.72 9.10
C HIS A 391 20.95 12.97 7.61
N THR A 392 21.33 11.95 6.84
CA THR A 392 21.69 12.16 5.42
C THR A 392 20.46 12.31 4.51
N ARG A 393 20.70 12.74 3.26
CA ARG A 393 19.70 12.73 2.17
C ARG A 393 19.36 11.32 1.64
N ARG A 394 20.05 10.28 2.12
CA ARG A 394 19.95 8.89 1.62
C ARG A 394 19.36 7.91 2.64
N HIS A 395 19.24 8.29 3.92
CA HIS A 395 18.84 7.39 5.01
C HIS A 395 17.47 7.74 5.59
N LEU A 396 16.78 6.70 6.08
CA LEU A 396 15.52 6.72 6.81
C LEU A 396 15.63 5.73 7.98
N CYS A 397 14.91 5.98 9.08
CA CYS A 397 14.85 5.06 10.23
C CYS A 397 13.83 3.92 10.04
N GLU A 398 12.82 4.15 9.20
CA GLU A 398 11.83 3.18 8.75
C GLU A 398 11.67 3.36 7.24
N PHE A 399 11.78 2.27 6.49
CA PHE A 399 11.63 2.23 5.04
C PHE A 399 11.07 0.87 4.61
N THR A 400 10.71 0.72 3.34
CA THR A 400 10.14 -0.53 2.82
C THR A 400 11.22 -1.39 2.17
N GLY A 401 11.48 -2.55 2.74
CA GLY A 401 12.34 -3.58 2.14
C GLY A 401 11.59 -4.35 1.04
N LEU A 402 12.28 -4.59 -0.06
CA LEU A 402 11.97 -5.63 -1.04
C LEU A 402 13.04 -6.71 -0.88
N ASP A 403 12.72 -7.75 -0.12
CA ASP A 403 13.66 -8.80 0.25
C ASP A 403 13.39 -10.07 -0.54
N LEU A 404 14.44 -10.77 -0.95
CA LEU A 404 14.34 -12.11 -1.53
C LEU A 404 15.49 -13.01 -1.05
N GLU A 405 15.23 -14.31 -1.09
CA GLU A 405 16.20 -15.38 -0.83
C GLU A 405 15.81 -16.59 -1.69
N MET A 406 16.79 -17.30 -2.24
CA MET A 406 16.55 -18.50 -3.03
C MET A 406 17.65 -19.55 -2.83
N ALA A 407 17.26 -20.82 -2.89
CA ALA A 407 18.16 -21.94 -3.08
C ALA A 407 18.91 -21.81 -4.42
N ILE A 408 20.20 -22.15 -4.40
CA ILE A 408 21.11 -22.19 -5.56
C ILE A 408 21.59 -23.63 -5.76
N ASN A 409 21.87 -24.00 -7.00
CA ASN A 409 22.26 -25.37 -7.34
C ASN A 409 23.78 -25.56 -7.27
N GLU A 410 24.52 -24.63 -7.88
CA GLU A 410 25.98 -24.73 -8.05
C GLU A 410 26.69 -23.42 -7.67
N HIS A 411 26.12 -22.25 -8.00
CA HIS A 411 26.81 -20.98 -7.81
C HIS A 411 25.86 -19.80 -7.59
N TYR A 412 26.23 -18.86 -6.71
CA TYR A 412 25.38 -17.72 -6.34
C TYR A 412 25.13 -16.70 -7.47
N MET A 413 25.83 -16.84 -8.60
CA MET A 413 25.55 -16.10 -9.84
C MET A 413 24.14 -16.39 -10.38
N GLU A 414 23.59 -17.59 -10.11
CA GLU A 414 22.18 -17.92 -10.36
C GLU A 414 21.22 -16.87 -9.75
N THR A 415 21.57 -16.31 -8.58
CA THR A 415 20.79 -15.26 -7.92
C THR A 415 21.03 -13.89 -8.55
N LEU A 416 22.25 -13.57 -9.00
CA LEU A 416 22.53 -12.31 -9.71
C LEU A 416 21.74 -12.24 -11.02
N GLU A 417 21.66 -13.33 -11.78
CA GLU A 417 20.85 -13.44 -13.00
C GLU A 417 19.35 -13.19 -12.72
N VAL A 418 18.80 -13.83 -11.69
CA VAL A 418 17.39 -13.66 -11.27
C VAL A 418 17.10 -12.20 -10.86
N VAL A 419 18.01 -11.58 -10.11
CA VAL A 419 17.85 -10.20 -9.63
C VAL A 419 18.04 -9.18 -10.77
N HIS A 420 19.00 -9.40 -11.68
CA HIS A 420 19.18 -8.60 -12.90
C HIS A 420 17.93 -8.60 -13.77
N LYS A 421 17.39 -9.80 -14.05
CA LYS A 421 16.14 -9.98 -14.80
C LYS A 421 14.95 -9.30 -14.12
N MET A 422 14.91 -9.30 -12.78
CA MET A 422 13.89 -8.60 -12.00
C MET A 422 14.01 -7.07 -12.12
N PHE A 423 15.21 -6.50 -12.01
CA PHE A 423 15.40 -5.05 -12.22
C PHE A 423 15.14 -4.62 -13.67
N LYS A 424 15.59 -5.39 -14.67
CA LYS A 424 15.27 -5.16 -16.09
C LYS A 424 13.76 -5.13 -16.32
N HIS A 425 13.02 -6.10 -15.79
CA HIS A 425 11.55 -6.12 -15.85
C HIS A 425 10.92 -4.87 -15.19
N ILE A 426 11.45 -4.42 -14.05
CA ILE A 426 11.00 -3.17 -13.41
C ILE A 426 11.24 -1.97 -14.33
N PHE A 427 12.46 -1.76 -14.82
CA PHE A 427 12.81 -0.58 -15.61
C PHE A 427 12.03 -0.50 -16.93
N GLU A 428 11.92 -1.62 -17.66
CA GLU A 428 11.10 -1.72 -18.88
C GLU A 428 9.61 -1.49 -18.58
N GLY A 429 9.12 -2.08 -17.49
CA GLY A 429 7.74 -1.97 -17.06
C GLY A 429 7.30 -0.56 -16.66
N LEU A 430 8.20 0.22 -16.04
CA LEU A 430 7.97 1.61 -15.68
C LEU A 430 7.87 2.50 -16.93
N GLU A 431 8.86 2.45 -17.83
CA GLU A 431 8.86 3.28 -19.06
C GLU A 431 7.72 2.92 -20.02
N THR A 432 7.20 1.68 -19.98
CA THR A 432 6.10 1.25 -20.87
C THR A 432 4.71 1.46 -20.27
N ARG A 433 4.46 1.04 -19.02
CA ARG A 433 3.11 1.07 -18.41
C ARG A 433 2.82 2.34 -17.60
N TRP A 434 3.85 3.06 -17.15
CA TRP A 434 3.73 4.29 -16.35
C TRP A 434 4.41 5.51 -16.99
N ALA A 435 4.60 5.50 -18.32
CA ALA A 435 5.14 6.62 -19.10
C ALA A 435 4.46 7.97 -18.79
N ARG A 436 3.15 7.95 -18.54
CA ARG A 436 2.37 9.15 -18.17
C ARG A 436 2.84 9.72 -16.84
N GLU A 437 2.84 8.92 -15.77
CA GLU A 437 3.37 9.31 -14.47
C GLU A 437 4.83 9.78 -14.56
N LEU A 438 5.69 9.07 -15.30
CA LEU A 438 7.08 9.48 -15.51
C LEU A 438 7.20 10.84 -16.21
N SER A 439 6.38 11.14 -17.21
CA SER A 439 6.38 12.46 -17.86
C SER A 439 6.01 13.59 -16.90
N VAL A 440 5.04 13.36 -16.00
CA VAL A 440 4.60 14.32 -14.98
C VAL A 440 5.64 14.51 -13.87
N ILE A 441 6.44 13.48 -13.58
CA ILE A 441 7.59 13.59 -12.68
C ILE A 441 8.71 14.39 -13.35
N ARG A 442 9.07 14.02 -14.59
CA ARG A 442 10.17 14.62 -15.36
C ARG A 442 9.98 16.12 -15.65
N THR A 443 8.75 16.65 -15.63
CA THR A 443 8.51 18.11 -15.68
C THR A 443 8.94 18.87 -14.43
N GLN A 444 8.98 18.24 -13.24
CA GLN A 444 9.43 18.88 -12.00
C GLN A 444 10.83 18.41 -11.56
N TYR A 445 11.17 17.15 -11.85
CA TYR A 445 12.42 16.48 -11.49
C TYR A 445 13.04 15.84 -12.74
N GLU A 446 13.83 16.62 -13.48
CA GLU A 446 14.46 16.22 -14.73
C GLU A 446 15.36 14.98 -14.53
N SER A 447 15.08 13.92 -15.29
CA SER A 447 15.79 12.63 -15.18
C SER A 447 15.66 11.80 -16.46
N GLU A 448 16.79 11.33 -16.96
CA GLU A 448 16.85 10.37 -18.07
C GLU A 448 16.42 8.96 -17.64
N PRO A 449 15.93 8.09 -18.54
CA PRO A 449 15.78 6.66 -18.27
C PRO A 449 17.08 6.03 -17.73
N VAL A 450 16.97 5.04 -16.84
CA VAL A 450 18.12 4.26 -16.38
C VAL A 450 18.59 3.33 -17.51
N THR A 451 19.86 3.43 -17.92
CA THR A 451 20.42 2.50 -18.92
C THR A 451 20.92 1.21 -18.26
N PHE A 452 20.56 0.06 -18.81
CA PHE A 452 20.93 -1.27 -18.31
C PHE A 452 21.39 -2.16 -19.47
N THR A 453 22.13 -3.22 -19.13
CA THR A 453 22.65 -4.23 -20.07
C THR A 453 21.69 -5.42 -20.19
N ASP A 454 21.79 -6.18 -21.28
CA ASP A 454 20.95 -7.38 -21.46
C ASP A 454 21.28 -8.47 -20.46
N GLU A 455 22.58 -8.75 -20.27
CA GLU A 455 23.14 -9.65 -19.25
C GLU A 455 23.71 -8.86 -18.07
N PRO A 456 23.90 -9.47 -16.88
CA PRO A 456 24.40 -8.76 -15.70
C PRO A 456 25.77 -8.10 -15.92
N CYS A 457 25.85 -6.78 -15.76
CA CYS A 457 27.13 -6.07 -15.71
C CYS A 457 27.78 -6.27 -14.34
N VAL A 458 28.61 -7.32 -14.22
CA VAL A 458 29.34 -7.66 -12.99
C VAL A 458 30.78 -7.14 -13.08
N ILE A 459 31.22 -6.46 -12.03
CA ILE A 459 32.59 -6.00 -11.83
C ILE A 459 33.08 -6.64 -10.54
N HIS A 460 34.25 -7.27 -10.55
CA HIS A 460 34.83 -7.82 -9.32
C HIS A 460 35.58 -6.73 -8.55
N TRP A 461 35.54 -6.82 -7.23
CA TRP A 461 36.11 -5.84 -6.31
C TRP A 461 37.55 -5.40 -6.64
N PRO A 462 38.51 -6.29 -6.99
CA PRO A 462 39.85 -5.85 -7.40
C PRO A 462 39.86 -4.93 -8.64
N GLU A 463 39.02 -5.20 -9.65
CA GLU A 463 38.90 -4.34 -10.84
C GLU A 463 38.34 -2.96 -10.45
N ALA A 464 37.36 -2.91 -9.55
CA ALA A 464 36.81 -1.65 -9.05
C ALA A 464 37.84 -0.84 -8.24
N MET A 465 38.70 -1.49 -7.45
CA MET A 465 39.80 -0.81 -6.77
C MET A 465 40.78 -0.18 -7.77
N ASP A 466 41.11 -0.88 -8.86
CA ASP A 466 42.02 -0.37 -9.88
C ASP A 466 41.39 0.78 -10.69
N MET A 467 40.12 0.69 -11.06
CA MET A 467 39.35 1.80 -11.64
C MET A 467 39.37 3.07 -10.77
N LEU A 468 39.25 2.91 -9.45
CA LEU A 468 39.27 4.02 -8.50
C LEU A 468 40.69 4.61 -8.34
N ARG A 469 41.73 3.77 -8.32
CA ARG A 469 43.13 4.21 -8.34
C ARG A 469 43.46 5.00 -9.60
N GLU A 470 42.97 4.58 -10.77
CA GLU A 470 43.12 5.31 -12.04
C GLU A 470 42.45 6.69 -12.03
N LYS A 471 41.30 6.84 -11.34
CA LYS A 471 40.66 8.14 -11.11
C LYS A 471 41.30 8.95 -9.95
N GLY A 472 42.38 8.45 -9.34
CA GLY A 472 43.19 9.17 -8.34
C GLY A 472 42.76 9.01 -6.88
N PHE A 473 41.92 8.02 -6.55
CA PHE A 473 41.59 7.71 -5.16
C PHE A 473 42.68 6.84 -4.50
N ASP A 474 43.05 7.20 -3.27
CA ASP A 474 43.81 6.30 -2.40
C ASP A 474 42.85 5.24 -1.84
N MET A 475 43.08 3.98 -2.21
CA MET A 475 42.31 2.82 -1.77
C MET A 475 43.05 2.00 -0.71
N GLY A 476 44.24 2.41 -0.27
CA GLY A 476 45.07 1.65 0.67
C GLY A 476 45.35 0.22 0.19
N ASP A 477 45.13 -0.74 1.09
CA ASP A 477 45.22 -2.18 0.79
C ASP A 477 44.08 -2.70 -0.11
N GLY A 478 43.04 -1.90 -0.35
CA GLY A 478 41.86 -2.28 -1.10
C GLY A 478 40.90 -3.21 -0.35
N LEU A 479 40.97 -3.27 0.99
CA LEU A 479 40.09 -4.11 1.84
C LEU A 479 39.18 -3.29 2.78
N GLY A 480 39.14 -1.97 2.61
CA GLY A 480 38.19 -1.06 3.28
C GLY A 480 36.91 -0.84 2.47
N ASP A 481 35.85 -0.38 3.14
CA ASP A 481 34.55 -0.11 2.50
C ASP A 481 34.56 1.15 1.60
N LEU A 482 33.63 1.23 0.66
CA LEU A 482 33.52 2.37 -0.27
C LEU A 482 32.82 3.58 0.39
N THR A 483 33.48 4.74 0.34
CA THR A 483 32.83 6.02 0.63
C THR A 483 31.87 6.42 -0.50
N GLY A 484 30.86 7.22 -0.19
CA GLY A 484 29.90 7.71 -1.21
C GLY A 484 30.51 8.54 -2.34
N ALA A 485 31.72 9.07 -2.17
CA ALA A 485 32.46 9.70 -3.26
C ALA A 485 33.08 8.66 -4.22
N GLN A 486 33.57 7.54 -3.69
CA GLN A 486 34.08 6.41 -4.47
C GLN A 486 32.93 5.64 -5.16
N GLU A 487 31.77 5.45 -4.51
CA GLU A 487 30.57 4.88 -5.15
C GLU A 487 30.23 5.64 -6.46
N LEU A 488 30.14 6.98 -6.35
CA LEU A 488 29.78 7.86 -7.47
C LEU A 488 30.85 7.89 -8.56
N ALA A 489 32.13 7.90 -8.18
CA ALA A 489 33.25 7.85 -9.12
C ALA A 489 33.29 6.52 -9.88
N LEU A 490 33.08 5.38 -9.19
CA LEU A 490 32.98 4.07 -9.82
C LEU A 490 31.80 4.04 -10.79
N GLY A 491 30.61 4.48 -10.37
CA GLY A 491 29.44 4.54 -11.27
C GLY A 491 29.66 5.40 -12.52
N ALA A 492 30.42 6.50 -12.40
CA ALA A 492 30.81 7.30 -13.57
C ALA A 492 31.78 6.54 -14.51
N VAL A 493 32.77 5.81 -13.97
CA VAL A 493 33.65 4.91 -14.76
C VAL A 493 32.85 3.84 -15.47
N VAL A 494 31.91 3.20 -14.77
CA VAL A 494 31.06 2.13 -15.32
C VAL A 494 30.18 2.66 -16.45
N LYS A 495 29.58 3.83 -16.27
CA LYS A 495 28.79 4.48 -17.32
C LYS A 495 29.64 4.87 -18.54
N GLU A 496 30.86 5.34 -18.33
CA GLU A 496 31.84 5.68 -19.38
C GLU A 496 32.31 4.44 -20.16
N LYS A 497 32.65 3.34 -19.46
CA LYS A 497 33.24 2.10 -20.03
C LYS A 497 32.20 1.13 -20.61
N TYR A 498 31.04 1.00 -19.96
CA TYR A 498 30.03 -0.03 -20.25
C TYR A 498 28.65 0.54 -20.65
N GLY A 499 28.46 1.87 -20.62
CA GLY A 499 27.22 2.53 -21.08
C GLY A 499 26.01 2.38 -20.16
N THR A 500 26.18 1.82 -18.95
CA THR A 500 25.08 1.49 -18.04
C THR A 500 25.07 2.32 -16.75
N ASP A 501 23.87 2.69 -16.30
CA ASP A 501 23.56 3.22 -14.97
C ASP A 501 23.35 2.13 -13.91
N PHE A 502 23.18 0.85 -14.31
CA PHE A 502 22.88 -0.28 -13.42
C PHE A 502 23.94 -1.40 -13.53
N PHE A 503 24.65 -1.67 -12.44
CA PHE A 503 25.70 -2.68 -12.38
C PHE A 503 25.78 -3.34 -11.00
N MET A 504 26.53 -4.45 -10.94
CA MET A 504 26.78 -5.23 -9.73
C MET A 504 28.27 -5.23 -9.42
N LEU A 505 28.63 -4.93 -8.18
CA LEU A 505 29.99 -5.05 -7.67
C LEU A 505 30.05 -6.32 -6.81
N ASP A 506 30.88 -7.28 -7.21
CA ASP A 506 30.99 -8.63 -6.65
C ASP A 506 32.34 -8.87 -5.96
N LYS A 507 32.46 -9.92 -5.14
CA LYS A 507 33.68 -10.29 -4.38
C LYS A 507 34.11 -9.26 -3.34
N TYR A 508 33.17 -8.73 -2.57
CA TYR A 508 33.49 -7.80 -1.48
C TYR A 508 34.38 -8.44 -0.38
N PRO A 509 35.24 -7.65 0.29
CA PRO A 509 36.06 -8.09 1.43
C PRO A 509 35.25 -8.70 2.60
N SER A 510 35.70 -9.84 3.13
CA SER A 510 35.03 -10.61 4.20
C SER A 510 34.96 -9.91 5.56
N ASN A 511 35.88 -9.00 5.83
CA ASN A 511 35.95 -8.20 7.06
C ASN A 511 34.72 -7.29 7.20
N ILE A 512 34.31 -6.59 6.13
CA ILE A 512 33.22 -5.59 6.14
C ILE A 512 31.82 -6.18 5.95
N ARG A 513 31.70 -7.49 5.68
CA ARG A 513 30.41 -8.17 5.48
C ARG A 513 29.85 -8.81 6.76
N PRO A 514 28.52 -9.07 6.83
CA PRO A 514 27.89 -9.75 7.98
C PRO A 514 28.42 -11.17 8.24
N PHE A 515 28.12 -11.71 9.42
CA PHE A 515 28.60 -13.04 9.84
C PHE A 515 28.03 -14.21 9.01
N TYR A 516 26.84 -14.04 8.43
CA TYR A 516 26.16 -15.06 7.62
C TYR A 516 26.65 -15.12 6.17
N THR A 517 27.57 -14.26 5.76
CA THR A 517 28.10 -14.22 4.40
C THR A 517 29.10 -15.36 4.16
N MET A 518 28.92 -16.10 3.06
CA MET A 518 29.85 -17.18 2.67
C MET A 518 31.21 -16.59 2.22
N PRO A 519 32.35 -17.04 2.79
CA PRO A 519 33.68 -16.69 2.29
C PRO A 519 33.92 -17.18 0.85
N ASP A 520 34.82 -16.53 0.12
CA ASP A 520 35.26 -17.01 -1.19
C ASP A 520 36.17 -18.24 -1.03
N PRO A 521 35.96 -19.34 -1.78
CA PRO A 521 36.74 -20.57 -1.64
C PRO A 521 38.19 -20.48 -2.17
N ALA A 522 38.52 -19.45 -2.96
CA ALA A 522 39.86 -19.23 -3.51
C ALA A 522 40.70 -18.24 -2.68
N ASP A 523 40.07 -17.29 -1.99
CA ASP A 523 40.75 -16.27 -1.17
C ASP A 523 39.85 -15.77 -0.03
N ASP A 524 40.13 -16.20 1.21
CA ASP A 524 39.27 -15.95 2.39
C ASP A 524 39.16 -14.46 2.78
N ARG A 525 40.02 -13.60 2.22
CA ARG A 525 39.94 -12.13 2.32
C ARG A 525 38.70 -11.58 1.62
N PHE A 526 38.18 -12.29 0.61
CA PHE A 526 36.96 -11.96 -0.13
C PHE A 526 35.82 -12.92 0.17
N SER A 527 34.63 -12.52 -0.22
CA SER A 527 33.38 -13.24 0.07
C SER A 527 32.48 -13.35 -1.16
N ASN A 528 31.58 -14.33 -1.17
CA ASN A 528 30.54 -14.49 -2.18
C ASN A 528 29.39 -13.50 -1.91
N SER A 529 29.70 -12.21 -1.93
CA SER A 529 28.76 -11.12 -1.71
C SER A 529 28.93 -9.99 -2.71
N TYR A 530 27.81 -9.31 -2.96
CA TYR A 530 27.63 -8.39 -4.05
C TYR A 530 26.68 -7.26 -3.66
N ASP A 531 26.99 -6.05 -4.11
CA ASP A 531 26.08 -4.90 -4.02
C ASP A 531 25.67 -4.46 -5.43
N MET A 532 24.48 -3.87 -5.56
CA MET A 532 23.96 -3.38 -6.83
C MET A 532 23.77 -1.88 -6.78
N PHE A 533 24.10 -1.22 -7.89
CA PHE A 533 24.18 0.24 -7.96
C PHE A 533 23.23 0.77 -9.03
N ILE A 534 22.53 1.86 -8.73
CA ILE A 534 21.85 2.70 -9.72
C ILE A 534 22.52 4.08 -9.69
N ARG A 535 23.01 4.55 -10.84
CA ARG A 535 23.69 5.86 -10.99
C ARG A 535 24.83 6.07 -9.99
N GLY A 536 25.65 5.03 -9.77
CA GLY A 536 26.80 5.08 -8.86
C GLY A 536 26.44 5.24 -7.38
N GLN A 537 25.26 4.77 -6.97
CA GLN A 537 24.90 4.65 -5.55
C GLN A 537 24.25 3.29 -5.31
N GLU A 538 24.66 2.62 -4.25
CA GLU A 538 24.13 1.31 -3.84
C GLU A 538 22.60 1.40 -3.65
N ILE A 539 21.87 0.34 -4.01
CA ILE A 539 20.41 0.17 -3.79
C ILE A 539 20.06 -1.13 -3.06
N CYS A 540 21.01 -2.06 -3.01
CA CYS A 540 20.82 -3.45 -2.70
C CYS A 540 22.14 -4.04 -2.24
N SER A 541 22.11 -4.80 -1.15
CA SER A 541 23.21 -5.69 -0.75
C SER A 541 22.71 -7.13 -0.72
N GLY A 542 23.55 -8.06 -1.17
CA GLY A 542 23.23 -9.47 -1.30
C GLY A 542 24.46 -10.36 -1.14
N ALA A 543 24.20 -11.65 -0.87
CA ALA A 543 25.25 -12.63 -0.68
C ALA A 543 24.74 -14.06 -0.82
N GLN A 544 25.67 -14.97 -1.13
CA GLN A 544 25.53 -16.36 -0.71
C GLN A 544 25.63 -16.46 0.81
N ARG A 545 24.78 -17.30 1.39
CA ARG A 545 24.71 -17.51 2.84
C ARG A 545 25.54 -18.70 3.28
N CYS A 546 26.12 -18.58 4.46
CA CYS A 546 26.76 -19.68 5.16
C CYS A 546 25.69 -20.63 5.69
N HIS A 547 25.43 -21.69 4.93
CA HIS A 547 24.46 -22.75 5.23
C HIS A 547 25.07 -23.90 6.06
N ASP A 548 26.38 -23.84 6.33
CA ASP A 548 27.12 -24.76 7.20
C ASP A 548 27.05 -24.25 8.67
N PRO A 549 26.41 -25.00 9.60
CA PRO A 549 26.25 -24.59 11.00
C PRO A 549 27.57 -24.45 11.76
N GLU A 550 28.57 -25.27 11.45
CA GLU A 550 29.88 -25.25 12.07
C GLU A 550 30.70 -24.04 11.60
N LEU A 551 30.69 -23.77 10.29
CA LEU A 551 31.40 -22.63 9.70
C LEU A 551 30.79 -21.28 10.14
N VAL A 552 29.46 -21.14 10.13
CA VAL A 552 28.82 -19.88 10.58
C VAL A 552 29.08 -19.63 12.07
N THR A 553 29.14 -20.68 12.89
CA THR A 553 29.52 -20.57 14.32
C THR A 553 30.96 -20.04 14.46
N GLN A 554 31.92 -20.58 13.70
CA GLN A 554 33.30 -20.10 13.70
C GLN A 554 33.42 -18.64 13.25
N ILE A 555 32.60 -18.19 12.27
CA ILE A 555 32.59 -16.80 11.81
C ILE A 555 32.02 -15.86 12.89
N ILE A 556 30.96 -16.28 13.59
CA ILE A 556 30.37 -15.56 14.74
C ILE A 556 31.40 -15.37 15.86
N GLU A 557 32.09 -16.45 16.25
CA GLU A 557 33.16 -16.42 17.25
C GLU A 557 34.32 -15.50 16.81
N LYS A 558 34.79 -15.62 15.56
CA LYS A 558 35.88 -14.80 14.99
C LYS A 558 35.51 -13.31 14.92
N LYS A 559 34.23 -12.97 14.70
CA LYS A 559 33.72 -11.59 14.73
C LYS A 559 33.37 -11.09 16.15
N GLY A 560 33.45 -11.95 17.18
CA GLY A 560 33.18 -11.58 18.57
C GLY A 560 31.71 -11.28 18.87
N ILE A 561 30.78 -11.85 18.10
CA ILE A 561 29.34 -11.63 18.25
C ILE A 561 28.79 -12.54 19.37
N GLU A 562 27.96 -11.99 20.26
CA GLU A 562 27.37 -12.77 21.36
C GLU A 562 26.31 -13.76 20.83
N MET A 563 26.45 -15.03 21.20
CA MET A 563 25.54 -16.10 20.79
C MET A 563 24.22 -16.07 21.61
N GLY A 564 23.36 -15.09 21.33
CA GLY A 564 22.02 -14.97 21.91
C GLY A 564 21.04 -16.04 21.41
N ASP A 565 19.91 -16.21 22.10
CA ASP A 565 18.95 -17.29 21.81
C ASP A 565 18.32 -17.21 20.41
N GLY A 566 18.18 -16.00 19.85
CA GLY A 566 17.77 -15.81 18.45
C GLY A 566 18.77 -16.41 17.46
N LEU A 567 20.07 -16.16 17.64
CA LEU A 567 21.13 -16.74 16.80
C LEU A 567 21.26 -18.25 16.98
N LYS A 568 21.10 -18.77 18.21
CA LYS A 568 21.03 -20.23 18.44
C LYS A 568 19.90 -20.88 17.64
N THR A 569 18.71 -20.30 17.69
CA THR A 569 17.52 -20.81 16.97
C THR A 569 17.72 -20.75 15.45
N TYR A 570 18.35 -19.69 14.96
CA TYR A 570 18.73 -19.54 13.55
C TYR A 570 19.74 -20.62 13.11
N ILE A 571 20.84 -20.83 13.84
CA ILE A 571 21.84 -21.86 13.52
C ILE A 571 21.23 -23.26 13.61
N GLU A 572 20.36 -23.52 14.60
CA GLU A 572 19.67 -24.81 14.76
C GLU A 572 18.81 -25.15 13.53
N SER A 573 18.18 -24.16 12.88
CA SER A 573 17.39 -24.41 11.65
C SER A 573 18.23 -25.08 10.56
N PHE A 574 19.50 -24.67 10.40
CA PHE A 574 20.40 -25.23 9.39
C PHE A 574 20.91 -26.64 9.76
N ARG A 575 20.87 -27.04 11.04
CA ARG A 575 21.32 -28.38 11.49
C ARG A 575 20.45 -29.53 11.00
N HIS A 576 19.24 -29.25 10.54
CA HIS A 576 18.32 -30.25 10.00
C HIS A 576 18.43 -30.43 8.48
N GLY A 577 19.44 -29.80 7.86
CA GLY A 577 19.63 -29.75 6.43
C GLY A 577 18.98 -28.50 5.84
N VAL A 578 19.72 -27.79 5.01
CA VAL A 578 19.26 -26.60 4.30
C VAL A 578 20.01 -26.53 2.97
N SER A 579 19.30 -26.19 1.88
CA SER A 579 19.91 -25.99 0.57
C SER A 579 20.94 -24.85 0.63
N PRO A 580 22.06 -24.91 -0.12
CA PRO A 580 22.86 -23.73 -0.39
C PRO A 580 21.96 -22.63 -0.95
N HIS A 581 22.10 -21.40 -0.46
CA HIS A 581 21.20 -20.31 -0.83
C HIS A 581 21.89 -18.95 -0.88
N ALA A 582 21.27 -18.04 -1.63
CA ALA A 582 21.71 -16.66 -1.80
C ALA A 582 20.51 -15.73 -1.98
N GLY A 583 20.68 -14.46 -1.61
CA GLY A 583 19.58 -13.51 -1.59
C GLY A 583 20.02 -12.06 -1.55
N ALA A 584 19.03 -11.17 -1.51
CA ALA A 584 19.20 -9.73 -1.61
C ALA A 584 18.19 -9.00 -0.71
N GLY A 585 18.59 -7.86 -0.16
CA GLY A 585 17.71 -6.88 0.48
C GLY A 585 17.79 -5.55 -0.25
N ILE A 586 16.66 -5.03 -0.73
CA ILE A 586 16.58 -3.84 -1.58
C ILE A 586 15.72 -2.78 -0.88
N GLY A 587 16.16 -1.52 -0.84
CA GLY A 587 15.35 -0.42 -0.32
C GLY A 587 14.42 0.18 -1.38
N LEU A 588 13.10 0.01 -1.26
CA LEU A 588 12.10 0.51 -2.22
C LEU A 588 12.24 2.00 -2.49
N GLU A 589 12.28 2.80 -1.42
CA GLU A 589 12.39 4.26 -1.50
C GLU A 589 13.72 4.67 -2.14
N ARG A 590 14.79 3.88 -1.94
CA ARG A 590 16.13 4.13 -2.49
C ARG A 590 16.20 3.80 -3.99
N VAL A 591 15.53 2.73 -4.43
CA VAL A 591 15.33 2.42 -5.86
C VAL A 591 14.55 3.53 -6.57
N VAL A 592 13.40 3.95 -6.02
CA VAL A 592 12.58 5.02 -6.61
C VAL A 592 13.33 6.35 -6.62
N PHE A 593 14.02 6.69 -5.53
CA PHE A 593 14.88 7.88 -5.40
C PHE A 593 15.95 7.96 -6.50
N LEU A 594 16.70 6.88 -6.74
CA LEU A 594 17.79 6.86 -7.72
C LEU A 594 17.32 6.68 -9.16
N TYR A 595 16.29 5.88 -9.41
CA TYR A 595 15.68 5.73 -10.73
C TYR A 595 15.16 7.07 -11.26
N LEU A 596 14.41 7.82 -10.43
CA LEU A 596 13.84 9.13 -10.77
C LEU A 596 14.83 10.32 -10.62
N GLY A 597 16.09 10.08 -10.25
CA GLY A 597 17.10 11.14 -10.12
C GLY A 597 16.79 12.19 -9.04
N LEU A 598 16.06 11.81 -7.98
CA LEU A 598 15.67 12.74 -6.92
C LEU A 598 16.90 13.15 -6.06
N ASP A 599 16.77 14.26 -5.34
CA ASP A 599 17.81 14.86 -4.49
C ASP A 599 17.85 14.29 -3.06
N ASN A 600 16.70 13.90 -2.50
CA ASN A 600 16.53 13.36 -1.15
C ASN A 600 15.51 12.21 -1.12
N VAL A 601 15.89 11.08 -0.49
CA VAL A 601 15.06 9.86 -0.35
C VAL A 601 13.70 10.11 0.28
N ARG A 602 13.59 11.13 1.14
CA ARG A 602 12.31 11.56 1.77
C ARG A 602 11.23 11.93 0.75
N LYS A 603 11.59 12.35 -0.47
CA LYS A 603 10.60 12.59 -1.55
C LYS A 603 9.97 11.29 -2.04
N ALA A 604 10.72 10.19 -2.04
CA ALA A 604 10.29 8.85 -2.44
C ALA A 604 9.61 8.04 -1.32
N SER A 605 9.57 8.52 -0.07
CA SER A 605 8.78 7.94 1.03
C SER A 605 7.47 8.72 1.20
N MET A 606 6.33 8.03 1.41
CA MET A 606 5.04 8.73 1.56
C MET A 606 5.01 9.59 2.84
N PHE A 607 5.41 9.01 3.98
CA PHE A 607 5.52 9.66 5.28
C PHE A 607 6.89 9.29 5.90
N PRO A 608 7.96 10.05 5.62
CA PRO A 608 9.30 9.65 6.02
C PRO A 608 9.47 9.60 7.54
N ARG A 609 10.35 8.68 7.98
CA ARG A 609 10.84 8.59 9.36
C ARG A 609 12.35 8.73 9.37
N ASP A 610 12.84 9.60 10.23
CA ASP A 610 14.27 9.82 10.48
C ASP A 610 14.47 10.24 11.96
N PRO A 611 15.71 10.40 12.47
CA PRO A 611 15.91 10.63 13.90
C PRO A 611 15.25 11.92 14.45
N ASN A 612 14.89 12.86 13.57
CA ASN A 612 14.23 14.11 13.93
C ASN A 612 12.72 14.13 13.56
N ARG A 613 12.22 13.11 12.86
CA ARG A 613 10.85 13.10 12.30
C ARG A 613 10.11 11.79 12.59
N CYS A 614 9.16 11.87 13.52
CA CYS A 614 8.18 10.82 13.82
C CYS A 614 6.72 11.20 13.48
N THR A 615 6.50 12.38 12.89
CA THR A 615 5.19 12.93 12.49
C THR A 615 5.30 13.76 11.20
N PRO A 616 4.20 13.92 10.43
CA PRO A 616 3.00 13.08 10.43
C PRO A 616 3.32 11.64 9.99
#